data_AF-A0A957BJ18-F1
#
_entry.id   AF-A0A957BJ18-F1
#
_cell.length_a   1.000
_cell.length_b   1.000
_cell.length_c   1.000
_cell.angle_alpha   90.00
_cell.angle_beta   90.00
_cell.angle_gamma   90.00
#
_symmetry.space_group_name_H-M   'P 1'
#
loop_
_entity.id
_entity.type
_entity.pdbx_description
1 polymer ?
#
loop_
_entity_poly.entity_id
_entity_poly.type
_entity_poly.pdbx_seq_one_letter_code
_entity_poly.pdbx_strand_id
1 'polypeptide(L)'
;MNLLESIRLALVGLTANKLRAFLTMLGIIIGVAAVITLISVGRGVEAVVIDEFQGLGNNLLFVFPGDIDPSDPGPARAGGAGLTLTDADALADPFRVPDLLGVVPSYDRPAIVSHGRDETRTTISGTNTQFPLVRNFYPALGDFFTEQDVASGSRVAVIGQTVYEELFEEGEFPIGEDIRINNVNFRIIGLLEEKGGSGFNDQDNLVLVPISTAQQRLFPARRADGELRVDVIYAQVISEDRQDAAIIQMEAVLREQHNITFRDEDDFTILSQSELLGAFGQITSVLTIFLGVIAGISLLVGGIGIMNIMLVSVTER
;
A
#
# COMPACT_ATOMS: atom_id res chain seq x y z
N MET A 1 -16.86 -60.62 -3.69
CA MET A 1 -16.75 -59.51 -2.70
C MET A 1 -17.52 -58.34 -3.27
N ASN A 2 -18.66 -57.99 -2.68
CA ASN A 2 -19.45 -56.85 -3.15
C ASN A 2 -18.84 -55.55 -2.59
N LEU A 3 -18.81 -54.48 -3.39
CA LEU A 3 -18.24 -53.18 -2.99
C LEU A 3 -18.85 -52.65 -1.69
N LEU A 4 -20.17 -52.86 -1.53
CA LEU A 4 -20.93 -52.53 -0.33
C LEU A 4 -20.45 -53.28 0.92
N GLU A 5 -20.01 -54.52 0.75
CA GLU A 5 -19.54 -55.39 1.83
C GLU A 5 -18.13 -54.97 2.29
N SER A 6 -17.27 -54.57 1.34
CA SER A 6 -15.97 -53.96 1.62
C SER A 6 -16.09 -52.62 2.36
N ILE A 7 -17.02 -51.75 1.96
CA ILE A 7 -17.29 -50.48 2.66
C ILE A 7 -17.79 -50.75 4.08
N ARG A 8 -18.71 -51.71 4.25
CA ARG A 8 -19.22 -52.10 5.57
C ARG A 8 -18.10 -52.61 6.49
N LEU A 9 -17.22 -53.47 5.97
CA LEU A 9 -16.06 -53.97 6.71
C LEU A 9 -15.07 -52.85 7.08
N ALA A 10 -14.84 -51.89 6.19
CA ALA A 10 -14.01 -50.71 6.46
C ALA A 10 -14.59 -49.83 7.59
N LEU A 11 -15.90 -49.56 7.56
CA LEU A 11 -16.60 -48.81 8.61
C LEU A 11 -16.52 -49.49 9.99
N VAL A 12 -16.70 -50.81 10.03
CA VAL A 12 -16.51 -51.59 11.27
C VAL A 12 -15.05 -51.51 11.76
N GLY A 13 -14.08 -51.59 10.85
CA GLY A 13 -12.67 -51.44 11.18
C GLY A 13 -12.28 -50.06 11.74
N LEU A 14 -12.88 -48.99 11.22
CA LEU A 14 -12.69 -47.61 11.71
C LEU A 14 -13.32 -47.41 13.10
N THR A 15 -14.52 -47.96 13.31
CA THR A 15 -15.23 -47.84 14.60
C THR A 15 -14.61 -48.69 15.72
N ALA A 16 -13.87 -49.75 15.38
CA ALA A 16 -13.08 -50.52 16.34
C ALA A 16 -11.84 -49.76 16.85
N ASN A 17 -11.21 -48.92 16.00
CA ASN A 17 -9.99 -48.17 16.33
C ASN A 17 -10.24 -46.66 16.35
N LYS A 18 -11.23 -46.21 17.15
CA LYS A 18 -11.73 -44.83 17.14
C LYS A 18 -10.65 -43.76 17.33
N LEU A 19 -9.71 -43.96 18.26
CA LEU A 19 -8.64 -43.00 18.53
C LEU A 19 -7.70 -42.84 17.32
N ARG A 20 -7.30 -43.97 16.72
CA ARG A 20 -6.42 -43.99 15.54
C ARG A 20 -7.10 -43.36 14.32
N ALA A 21 -8.37 -43.70 14.10
CA ALA A 21 -9.18 -43.09 13.04
C ALA A 21 -9.37 -41.58 13.25
N PHE A 22 -9.61 -41.14 14.49
CA PHE A 22 -9.76 -39.72 14.80
C PHE A 22 -8.44 -38.94 14.59
N LEU A 23 -7.32 -39.43 15.12
CA LEU A 23 -6.02 -38.75 15.00
C LEU A 23 -5.53 -38.66 13.54
N THR A 24 -5.80 -39.68 12.72
CA THR A 24 -5.48 -39.66 11.29
C THR A 24 -6.35 -38.67 10.51
N MET A 25 -7.67 -38.65 10.75
CA MET A 25 -8.55 -37.65 10.14
C MET A 25 -8.20 -36.23 10.57
N LEU A 26 -7.89 -36.02 11.86
CA LEU A 26 -7.52 -34.72 12.39
C LEU A 26 -6.25 -34.16 11.70
N GLY A 27 -5.24 -35.00 11.50
CA GLY A 27 -4.02 -34.60 10.78
C GLY A 27 -4.29 -34.17 9.33
N ILE A 28 -5.16 -34.89 8.62
CA ILE A 28 -5.57 -34.52 7.25
C ILE A 28 -6.33 -33.20 7.26
N ILE A 29 -7.30 -33.05 8.16
CA ILE A 29 -8.14 -31.85 8.25
C ILE A 29 -7.28 -30.62 8.54
N ILE A 30 -6.37 -30.69 9.52
CA ILE A 30 -5.48 -29.58 9.87
C ILE A 30 -4.53 -29.28 8.71
N GLY A 31 -3.94 -30.30 8.08
CA GLY A 31 -3.01 -30.12 6.96
C GLY A 31 -3.68 -29.45 5.75
N VAL A 32 -4.84 -29.96 5.33
CA VAL A 32 -5.60 -29.40 4.19
C VAL A 32 -6.13 -28.02 4.53
N ALA A 33 -6.66 -27.80 5.73
CA ALA A 33 -7.14 -26.49 6.17
C ALA A 33 -6.01 -25.45 6.15
N ALA A 34 -4.83 -25.77 6.71
CA ALA A 34 -3.69 -24.87 6.71
C ALA A 34 -3.26 -24.49 5.29
N VAL A 35 -3.19 -25.44 4.35
CA VAL A 35 -2.85 -25.18 2.95
C VAL A 35 -3.87 -24.23 2.31
N ILE A 36 -5.17 -24.52 2.46
CA ILE A 36 -6.24 -23.73 1.86
C ILE A 36 -6.26 -22.32 2.44
N THR A 37 -6.20 -22.18 3.78
CA THR A 37 -6.17 -20.88 4.44
C THR A 37 -5.02 -20.04 3.94
N LEU A 38 -3.84 -20.62 3.84
CA LEU A 38 -2.64 -19.92 3.44
C LEU A 38 -2.72 -19.42 1.97
N ILE A 39 -3.21 -20.25 1.05
CA ILE A 39 -3.36 -19.84 -0.37
C ILE A 39 -4.44 -18.76 -0.49
N SER A 40 -5.54 -18.89 0.25
CA SER A 40 -6.62 -17.90 0.25
C SER A 40 -6.17 -16.56 0.82
N VAL A 41 -5.35 -16.55 1.87
CA VAL A 41 -4.76 -15.31 2.42
C VAL A 41 -3.85 -14.66 1.39
N GLY A 42 -2.96 -15.42 0.73
CA GLY A 42 -2.07 -14.87 -0.30
C GLY A 42 -2.82 -14.18 -1.44
N ARG A 43 -3.86 -14.84 -1.98
CA ARG A 43 -4.72 -14.25 -3.01
C ARG A 43 -5.56 -13.08 -2.52
N GLY A 44 -6.00 -13.12 -1.26
CA GLY A 44 -6.73 -12.03 -0.63
C GLY A 44 -5.88 -10.76 -0.54
N VAL A 45 -4.63 -10.90 -0.12
CA VAL A 45 -3.67 -9.78 -0.08
C VAL A 45 -3.41 -9.22 -1.48
N GLU A 46 -3.23 -10.08 -2.48
CA GLU A 46 -3.05 -9.66 -3.88
C GLU A 46 -4.23 -8.82 -4.39
N ALA A 47 -5.45 -9.29 -4.15
CA ALA A 47 -6.66 -8.59 -4.55
C ALA A 47 -6.80 -7.21 -3.87
N VAL A 48 -6.49 -7.13 -2.57
CA VAL A 48 -6.52 -5.86 -1.82
C VAL A 48 -5.54 -4.85 -2.40
N VAL A 49 -4.31 -5.27 -2.73
CA VAL A 49 -3.32 -4.38 -3.35
C VAL A 49 -3.79 -3.94 -4.74
N ILE A 50 -4.39 -4.83 -5.53
CA ILE A 50 -4.91 -4.45 -6.86
C ILE A 50 -6.01 -3.40 -6.75
N ASP A 51 -6.98 -3.61 -5.84
CA ASP A 51 -8.12 -2.69 -5.65
C ASP A 51 -7.66 -1.29 -5.18
N GLU A 52 -6.60 -1.21 -4.37
CA GLU A 52 -5.98 0.04 -3.92
C GLU A 52 -5.58 0.95 -5.10
N PHE A 53 -5.04 0.35 -6.17
CA PHE A 53 -4.54 1.10 -7.32
C PHE A 53 -5.61 1.29 -8.41
N GLN A 54 -6.62 0.41 -8.52
CA GLN A 54 -7.66 0.52 -9.55
C GLN A 54 -8.46 1.85 -9.50
N GLY A 55 -8.62 2.45 -8.31
CA GLY A 55 -9.34 3.72 -8.13
C GLY A 55 -8.63 4.97 -8.66
N LEU A 56 -7.36 4.87 -9.06
CA LEU A 56 -6.51 6.00 -9.48
C LEU A 56 -6.51 6.23 -11.00
N GLY A 57 -7.01 5.26 -11.79
CA GLY A 57 -6.93 5.26 -13.26
C GLY A 57 -5.55 4.89 -13.79
N ASN A 58 -5.47 4.37 -15.02
CA ASN A 58 -4.25 3.81 -15.62
C ASN A 58 -3.19 4.86 -16.04
N ASN A 59 -3.36 6.12 -15.66
CA ASN A 59 -2.57 7.25 -16.17
C ASN A 59 -1.64 7.85 -15.10
N LEU A 60 -1.39 7.13 -14.02
CA LEU A 60 -0.56 7.60 -12.91
C LEU A 60 0.86 7.03 -12.97
N LEU A 61 1.85 7.94 -12.91
CA LEU A 61 3.27 7.64 -12.75
C LEU A 61 3.69 7.99 -11.31
N PHE A 62 4.57 7.16 -10.77
CA PHE A 62 5.13 7.29 -9.43
C PHE A 62 6.63 7.54 -9.56
N VAL A 63 7.11 8.63 -8.98
CA VAL A 63 8.56 8.90 -8.88
C VAL A 63 9.00 8.62 -7.47
N PHE A 64 9.93 7.68 -7.32
CA PHE A 64 10.56 7.34 -6.05
C PHE A 64 12.03 7.77 -6.03
N PRO A 65 12.58 8.13 -4.86
CA PRO A 65 14.01 8.36 -4.71
C PRO A 65 14.80 7.05 -4.72
N GLY A 66 15.97 7.09 -5.33
CA GLY A 66 16.89 5.96 -5.48
C GLY A 66 16.59 5.09 -6.70
N ASP A 67 17.52 4.18 -6.95
CA ASP A 67 17.36 3.08 -7.91
C ASP A 67 16.58 1.96 -7.21
N ILE A 68 15.29 1.89 -7.53
CA ILE A 68 14.37 0.85 -7.08
C ILE A 68 14.14 -0.07 -8.28
N ASP A 69 14.81 -1.22 -8.28
CA ASP A 69 14.47 -2.29 -9.21
C ASP A 69 13.24 -3.04 -8.65
N PRO A 70 12.05 -2.94 -9.29
CA PRO A 70 10.85 -3.63 -8.81
C PRO A 70 10.99 -5.16 -8.82
N SER A 71 11.98 -5.69 -9.56
CA SER A 71 12.26 -7.12 -9.72
C SER A 71 13.32 -7.67 -8.75
N ASP A 72 14.06 -6.80 -8.05
CA ASP A 72 15.04 -7.18 -7.03
C ASP A 72 14.56 -6.74 -5.62
N PRO A 73 14.15 -7.67 -4.75
CA PRO A 73 13.74 -7.38 -3.37
C PRO A 73 14.92 -7.00 -2.43
N GLY A 74 16.10 -6.69 -2.99
CA GLY A 74 17.21 -6.11 -2.26
C GLY A 74 16.83 -4.80 -1.55
N PRO A 75 17.60 -4.38 -0.52
CA PRO A 75 17.38 -3.07 0.08
C PRO A 75 17.51 -2.01 -1.01
N ALA A 76 16.49 -1.16 -1.17
CA ALA A 76 16.55 0.01 -2.05
C ALA A 76 17.91 0.64 -1.87
N ARG A 77 18.68 0.80 -2.95
CA ARG A 77 20.01 1.41 -2.87
C ARG A 77 19.79 2.84 -2.39
N ALA A 78 19.90 3.02 -1.07
CA ALA A 78 19.85 4.32 -0.41
C ALA A 78 21.13 5.06 -0.82
N GLY A 79 21.10 5.58 -2.03
CA GLY A 79 22.23 6.11 -2.77
C GLY A 79 21.74 7.07 -3.83
N GLY A 80 20.75 7.88 -3.48
CA GLY A 80 20.33 9.04 -4.24
C GLY A 80 20.14 10.18 -3.29
N ALA A 81 20.36 11.41 -3.76
CA ALA A 81 20.31 12.51 -2.83
C ALA A 81 18.86 12.73 -2.31
N GLY A 82 17.84 12.13 -2.92
CA GLY A 82 16.43 12.14 -2.50
C GLY A 82 15.59 13.11 -3.35
N LEU A 83 14.29 12.86 -3.50
CA LEU A 83 13.42 13.77 -4.24
C LEU A 83 13.14 15.04 -3.42
N THR A 84 12.98 16.15 -4.10
CA THR A 84 12.72 17.46 -3.49
C THR A 84 11.46 18.10 -4.05
N LEU A 85 10.99 19.14 -3.37
CA LEU A 85 9.87 19.95 -3.85
C LEU A 85 10.20 20.64 -5.18
N THR A 86 11.47 21.02 -5.38
CA THR A 86 11.94 21.65 -6.62
C THR A 86 11.86 20.70 -7.81
N ASP A 87 12.09 19.40 -7.59
CA ASP A 87 11.88 18.37 -8.61
C ASP A 87 10.41 18.29 -9.01
N ALA A 88 9.50 18.31 -8.03
CA ALA A 88 8.06 18.33 -8.32
C ALA A 88 7.63 19.59 -9.08
N ASP A 89 8.14 20.77 -8.71
CA ASP A 89 7.88 22.03 -9.41
C ASP A 89 8.43 22.01 -10.84
N ALA A 90 9.62 21.44 -11.05
CA ALA A 90 10.24 21.27 -12.35
C ALA A 90 9.44 20.34 -13.28
N LEU A 91 8.88 19.26 -12.73
CA LEU A 91 8.01 18.32 -13.45
C LEU A 91 6.63 18.92 -13.74
N ALA A 92 6.14 19.81 -12.88
CA ALA A 92 4.86 20.49 -13.06
C ALA A 92 4.89 21.56 -14.18
N ASP A 93 6.08 21.97 -14.65
CA ASP A 93 6.24 22.97 -15.72
C ASP A 93 5.80 22.41 -17.09
N PRO A 94 4.71 22.91 -17.69
CA PRO A 94 4.21 22.43 -18.99
C PRO A 94 5.18 22.65 -20.14
N PHE A 95 6.14 23.57 -20.01
CA PHE A 95 7.18 23.79 -21.02
C PHE A 95 8.28 22.73 -20.98
N ARG A 96 8.45 22.06 -19.83
CA ARG A 96 9.45 21.00 -19.63
C ARG A 96 8.85 19.62 -19.83
N VAL A 97 7.64 19.38 -19.28
CA VAL A 97 6.93 18.10 -19.38
C VAL A 97 5.49 18.31 -19.87
N PRO A 98 5.29 18.56 -21.18
CA PRO A 98 3.96 18.85 -21.74
C PRO A 98 2.97 17.68 -21.70
N ASP A 99 3.43 16.45 -21.46
CA ASP A 99 2.57 15.26 -21.42
C ASP A 99 1.94 14.97 -20.05
N LEU A 100 2.21 15.81 -19.04
CA LEU A 100 1.59 15.71 -17.71
C LEU A 100 0.39 16.63 -17.56
N LEU A 101 -0.66 16.11 -16.94
CA LEU A 101 -1.87 16.84 -16.56
C LEU A 101 -1.72 17.51 -15.18
N GLY A 102 -1.01 16.86 -14.26
CA GLY A 102 -0.81 17.35 -12.90
C GLY A 102 0.29 16.59 -12.17
N VAL A 103 0.91 17.26 -11.19
CA VAL A 103 2.02 16.73 -10.40
C VAL A 103 1.74 17.00 -8.92
N VAL A 104 1.85 15.96 -8.11
CA VAL A 104 1.50 16.00 -6.69
C VAL A 104 2.67 15.42 -5.89
N PRO A 105 3.45 16.27 -5.20
CA PRO A 105 4.41 15.78 -4.23
C PRO A 105 3.67 15.24 -2.99
N SER A 106 4.22 14.17 -2.42
CA SER A 106 3.77 13.53 -1.19
C SER A 106 4.88 13.53 -0.16
N TYR A 107 4.56 13.96 1.05
CA TYR A 107 5.46 13.92 2.19
C TYR A 107 4.71 13.35 3.40
N ASP A 108 4.93 12.07 3.65
CA ASP A 108 4.04 11.25 4.47
C ASP A 108 4.72 10.85 5.78
N ARG A 109 4.10 11.20 6.90
CA ARG A 109 4.66 10.91 8.23
C ARG A 109 3.56 10.41 9.16
N PRO A 110 3.77 9.30 9.88
CA PRO A 110 2.82 8.84 10.89
C PRO A 110 2.80 9.84 12.06
N ALA A 111 1.61 10.17 12.55
CA ALA A 111 1.41 11.05 13.69
C ALA A 111 0.23 10.62 14.55
N ILE A 112 0.16 11.19 15.76
CA ILE A 112 -1.03 11.13 16.59
C ILE A 112 -1.79 12.44 16.37
N VAL A 113 -3.07 12.32 16.04
CA VAL A 113 -4.02 13.42 15.90
C VAL A 113 -5.00 13.33 17.04
N SER A 114 -5.31 14.46 17.67
CA SER A 114 -6.28 14.51 18.76
C SER A 114 -7.31 15.61 18.57
N HIS A 115 -8.53 15.33 19.02
CA HIS A 115 -9.62 16.28 19.13
C HIS A 115 -10.28 16.09 20.50
N GLY A 116 -10.35 17.15 21.31
CA GLY A 116 -10.90 17.04 22.67
C GLY A 116 -10.13 16.05 23.56
N ARG A 117 -10.76 14.89 23.84
CA ARG A 117 -10.18 13.78 24.64
C ARG A 117 -9.80 12.56 23.79
N ASP A 118 -10.16 12.57 22.52
CA ASP A 118 -10.01 11.43 21.63
C ASP A 118 -8.74 11.60 20.80
N GLU A 119 -8.08 10.47 20.54
CA GLU A 119 -6.77 10.42 19.89
C GLU A 119 -6.73 9.26 18.91
N THR A 120 -6.27 9.51 17.69
CA THR A 120 -6.04 8.49 16.68
C THR A 120 -4.61 8.55 16.14
N ARG A 121 -4.10 7.39 15.71
CA ARG A 121 -2.84 7.30 14.98
C ARG A 121 -3.14 7.19 13.49
N THR A 122 -2.70 8.20 12.74
CA THR A 122 -2.98 8.34 11.31
C THR A 122 -1.73 8.78 10.55
N THR A 123 -1.81 8.76 9.22
CA THR A 123 -0.77 9.27 8.33
C THR A 123 -1.05 10.73 7.98
N ILE A 124 -0.10 11.61 8.29
CA ILE A 124 -0.14 13.00 7.85
C ILE A 124 0.56 13.09 6.51
N SER A 125 -0.17 13.48 5.49
CA SER A 125 0.35 13.65 4.14
C SER A 125 0.40 15.13 3.76
N GLY A 126 1.62 15.62 3.59
CA GLY A 126 1.90 16.95 3.07
C GLY A 126 1.83 16.94 1.56
N THR A 127 0.89 17.69 0.98
CA THR A 127 0.66 17.69 -0.46
C THR A 127 0.27 19.07 -1.02
N ASN A 128 0.08 19.18 -2.33
CA ASN A 128 -0.32 20.41 -3.01
C ASN A 128 -1.82 20.38 -3.40
N THR A 129 -2.28 21.45 -4.04
CA THR A 129 -3.69 21.67 -4.44
C THR A 129 -4.20 20.69 -5.49
N GLN A 130 -3.30 20.04 -6.23
CA GLN A 130 -3.63 19.12 -7.33
C GLN A 130 -3.94 17.70 -6.84
N PHE A 131 -3.78 17.42 -5.55
CA PHE A 131 -4.03 16.10 -4.97
C PHE A 131 -5.41 15.52 -5.33
N PRO A 132 -6.55 16.24 -5.17
CA PRO A 132 -7.86 15.67 -5.49
C PRO A 132 -7.99 15.26 -6.96
N LEU A 133 -7.38 16.03 -7.87
CA LEU A 133 -7.41 15.76 -9.31
C LEU A 133 -6.57 14.53 -9.67
N VAL A 134 -5.32 14.49 -9.23
CA VAL A 134 -4.34 13.46 -9.61
C VAL A 134 -4.57 12.14 -8.89
N ARG A 135 -4.97 12.20 -7.61
CA ARG A 135 -5.29 11.01 -6.79
C ARG A 135 -6.76 10.61 -6.84
N ASN A 136 -7.58 11.33 -7.62
CA ASN A 136 -9.02 11.12 -7.75
C ASN A 136 -9.68 10.96 -6.36
N PHE A 137 -9.41 11.90 -5.45
CA PHE A 137 -9.86 11.82 -4.06
C PHE A 137 -10.40 13.18 -3.61
N TYR A 138 -11.71 13.35 -3.71
CA TYR A 138 -12.34 14.67 -3.53
C TYR A 138 -12.94 14.84 -2.13
N PRO A 139 -12.97 16.08 -1.59
CA PRO A 139 -13.75 16.39 -0.41
C PRO A 139 -15.24 16.08 -0.62
N ALA A 140 -15.82 15.25 0.23
CA ALA A 140 -17.26 15.04 0.29
C ALA A 140 -17.97 16.19 1.03
N LEU A 141 -17.30 16.80 2.01
CA LEU A 141 -17.77 17.98 2.73
C LEU A 141 -16.66 19.03 2.84
N GLY A 142 -17.05 20.31 2.81
CA GLY A 142 -16.11 21.43 2.86
C GLY A 142 -15.33 21.60 1.56
N ASP A 143 -14.15 22.20 1.68
CA ASP A 143 -13.29 22.55 0.55
C ASP A 143 -11.89 21.95 0.72
N PHE A 144 -11.15 21.84 -0.39
CA PHE A 144 -9.72 21.56 -0.36
C PHE A 144 -8.91 22.86 -0.12
N PHE A 145 -7.68 22.74 0.37
CA PHE A 145 -6.83 23.93 0.58
C PHE A 145 -6.38 24.55 -0.75
N THR A 146 -6.13 25.86 -0.73
CA THR A 146 -5.80 26.66 -1.92
C THR A 146 -4.30 26.86 -2.11
N GLU A 147 -3.88 27.40 -3.26
CA GLU A 147 -2.48 27.78 -3.51
C GLU A 147 -1.99 28.81 -2.48
N GLN A 148 -2.86 29.69 -2.01
CA GLN A 148 -2.53 30.66 -0.98
C GLN A 148 -2.26 29.98 0.36
N ASP A 149 -2.98 28.91 0.69
CA ASP A 149 -2.75 28.12 1.89
C ASP A 149 -1.41 27.40 1.83
N VAL A 150 -1.05 26.86 0.66
CA VAL A 150 0.27 26.28 0.44
C VAL A 150 1.36 27.34 0.54
N ALA A 151 1.22 28.49 -0.13
CA ALA A 151 2.23 29.54 -0.14
C ALA A 151 2.47 30.19 1.25
N SER A 152 1.40 30.40 2.02
CA SER A 152 1.48 31.01 3.36
C SER A 152 1.80 30.01 4.47
N GLY A 153 1.76 28.71 4.15
CA GLY A 153 1.77 27.65 5.15
C GLY A 153 0.60 27.83 6.11
N SER A 154 -0.63 27.82 5.62
CA SER A 154 -1.82 27.83 6.47
C SER A 154 -1.89 26.56 7.32
N ARG A 155 -2.40 26.69 8.55
CA ARG A 155 -2.67 25.54 9.44
C ARG A 155 -4.10 25.03 9.20
N VAL A 156 -4.31 24.53 7.99
CA VAL A 156 -5.56 23.89 7.57
C VAL A 156 -5.33 22.42 7.32
N ALA A 157 -6.35 21.61 7.56
CA ALA A 157 -6.32 20.17 7.35
C ALA A 157 -7.59 19.72 6.63
N VAL A 158 -7.43 18.69 5.79
CA VAL A 158 -8.52 17.92 5.21
C VAL A 158 -8.37 16.50 5.72
N ILE A 159 -9.40 15.96 6.36
CA ILE A 159 -9.35 14.66 7.04
C ILE A 159 -10.03 13.58 6.21
N GLY A 160 -9.58 12.34 6.32
CA GLY A 160 -10.29 11.17 5.77
C GLY A 160 -11.38 10.64 6.70
N GLN A 161 -12.21 9.74 6.17
CA GLN A 161 -13.40 9.22 6.84
C GLN A 161 -13.08 8.47 8.15
N THR A 162 -12.06 7.59 8.17
CA THR A 162 -11.66 6.89 9.40
C THR A 162 -11.22 7.85 10.50
N VAL A 163 -10.47 8.90 10.15
CA VAL A 163 -10.02 9.90 11.13
C VAL A 163 -11.20 10.67 11.71
N TYR A 164 -12.23 10.94 10.91
CA TYR A 164 -13.46 11.56 11.39
C TYR A 164 -14.19 10.63 12.38
N GLU A 165 -14.41 9.37 12.02
CA GLU A 165 -15.13 8.40 12.85
C GLU A 165 -14.44 8.11 14.19
N GLU A 166 -13.11 8.19 14.24
CA GLU A 166 -12.36 7.95 15.48
C GLU A 166 -12.25 9.20 16.38
N LEU A 167 -12.35 10.41 15.83
CA LEU A 167 -12.13 11.66 16.57
C LEU A 167 -13.40 12.43 16.92
N PHE A 168 -14.52 12.16 16.24
CA PHE A 168 -15.76 12.92 16.37
C PHE A 168 -16.91 12.01 16.80
N GLU A 169 -17.86 12.56 17.55
CA GLU A 169 -19.08 11.82 17.88
C GLU A 169 -19.98 11.68 16.63
N GLU A 170 -20.78 10.60 16.57
CA GLU A 170 -21.63 10.33 15.41
C GLU A 170 -22.59 11.50 15.13
N GLY A 171 -22.45 12.12 13.95
CA GLY A 171 -23.25 13.26 13.51
C GLY A 171 -22.72 14.64 13.93
N GLU A 172 -21.55 14.72 14.58
CA GLU A 172 -20.84 15.97 14.83
C GLU A 172 -20.28 16.54 13.52
N PHE A 173 -20.32 17.86 13.36
CA PHE A 173 -19.88 18.53 12.13
C PHE A 173 -18.39 18.87 12.19
N PRO A 174 -17.51 18.27 11.38
CA PRO A 174 -16.06 18.41 11.56
C PRO A 174 -15.51 19.70 10.93
N ILE A 175 -16.20 20.27 9.93
CA ILE A 175 -15.69 21.43 9.20
C ILE A 175 -15.74 22.66 10.10
N GLY A 176 -14.61 23.32 10.22
CA GLY A 176 -14.46 24.45 11.11
C GLY A 176 -14.05 24.03 12.52
N GLU A 177 -13.84 22.77 12.85
CA GLU A 177 -13.27 22.38 14.15
C GLU A 177 -11.73 22.36 14.12
N ASP A 178 -11.10 22.43 15.30
CA ASP A 178 -9.65 22.32 15.43
C ASP A 178 -9.23 20.89 15.83
N ILE A 179 -8.27 20.35 15.10
CA ILE A 179 -7.54 19.12 15.47
C ILE A 179 -6.10 19.47 15.85
N ARG A 180 -5.50 18.66 16.71
CA ARG A 180 -4.11 18.83 17.15
C ARG A 180 -3.25 17.73 16.58
N ILE A 181 -2.24 18.13 15.81
CA ILE A 181 -1.24 17.24 15.20
C ILE A 181 0.12 17.61 15.77
N ASN A 182 0.80 16.69 16.46
CA ASN A 182 2.10 16.94 17.13
C ASN A 182 2.16 18.28 17.90
N ASN A 183 1.14 18.54 18.70
CA ASN A 183 1.04 19.75 19.53
C ASN A 183 0.82 21.07 18.77
N VAL A 184 0.47 21.01 17.48
CA VAL A 184 0.09 22.15 16.64
C VAL A 184 -1.38 22.04 16.27
N ASN A 185 -2.14 23.13 16.42
CA ASN A 185 -3.57 23.15 16.06
C ASN A 185 -3.76 23.45 14.55
N PHE A 186 -4.62 22.66 13.92
CA PHE A 186 -5.05 22.79 12.54
C PHE A 186 -6.57 22.92 12.48
N ARG A 187 -7.05 23.81 11.63
CA ARG A 187 -8.48 23.97 11.36
C ARG A 187 -8.89 22.98 10.26
N ILE A 188 -9.90 22.16 10.52
CA ILE A 188 -10.48 21.30 9.48
C ILE A 188 -11.26 22.17 8.50
N ILE A 189 -10.95 22.05 7.21
CA ILE A 189 -11.66 22.76 6.13
C ILE A 189 -12.38 21.81 5.18
N GLY A 190 -12.04 20.51 5.22
CA GLY A 190 -12.65 19.50 4.37
C GLY A 190 -12.65 18.11 5.01
N LEU A 191 -13.60 17.28 4.60
CA LEU A 191 -13.67 15.84 4.86
C LEU A 191 -13.68 15.15 3.49
N LEU A 192 -12.76 14.21 3.27
CA LEU A 192 -12.70 13.43 2.04
C LEU A 192 -13.89 12.47 1.92
N GLU A 193 -14.20 12.07 0.70
CA GLU A 193 -15.12 10.95 0.45
C GLU A 193 -14.62 9.66 1.10
N GLU A 194 -15.52 8.68 1.27
CA GLU A 194 -15.11 7.35 1.72
C GLU A 194 -14.65 6.57 0.49
N LYS A 195 -13.36 6.22 0.43
CA LYS A 195 -12.87 5.25 -0.55
C LYS A 195 -12.96 3.81 -0.02
N GLY A 196 -13.08 3.68 1.29
CA GLY A 196 -13.14 2.41 1.99
C GLY A 196 -11.76 1.81 2.19
N GLY A 197 -11.74 0.72 2.95
CA GLY A 197 -10.53 0.10 3.43
C GLY A 197 -10.71 -0.41 4.85
N SER A 198 -9.81 -1.25 5.33
CA SER A 198 -9.75 -1.60 6.76
C SER A 198 -8.40 -2.14 7.17
N GLY A 199 -8.02 -1.91 8.43
CA GLY A 199 -6.80 -2.45 9.02
C GLY A 199 -5.53 -1.91 8.38
N PHE A 200 -4.83 -2.74 7.59
CA PHE A 200 -3.58 -2.36 6.93
C PHE A 200 -3.78 -1.59 5.61
N ASN A 201 -5.00 -1.58 5.07
CA ASN A 201 -5.33 -0.96 3.78
C ASN A 201 -6.44 0.08 3.95
N ASP A 202 -6.26 0.97 4.92
CA ASP A 202 -7.22 2.02 5.19
C ASP A 202 -6.80 3.29 4.44
N GLN A 203 -7.41 3.51 3.27
CA GLN A 203 -7.20 4.73 2.47
C GLN A 203 -7.77 5.97 3.13
N ASP A 204 -8.71 5.81 4.06
CA ASP A 204 -9.41 6.89 4.73
C ASP A 204 -8.72 7.28 6.05
N ASN A 205 -7.76 6.47 6.53
CA ASN A 205 -6.89 6.79 7.67
C ASN A 205 -5.74 7.73 7.27
N LEU A 206 -6.09 8.94 6.83
CA LEU A 206 -5.13 9.96 6.46
C LEU A 206 -5.60 11.38 6.79
N VAL A 207 -4.65 12.29 6.98
CA VAL A 207 -4.89 13.74 7.11
C VAL A 207 -4.01 14.49 6.12
N LEU A 208 -4.65 15.21 5.21
CA LEU A 208 -3.98 16.06 4.23
C LEU A 208 -3.75 17.45 4.80
N VAL A 209 -2.53 17.94 4.66
CA VAL A 209 -2.15 19.31 5.00
C VAL A 209 -1.32 19.91 3.87
N PRO A 210 -1.25 21.24 3.74
CA PRO A 210 -0.34 21.87 2.79
C PRO A 210 1.10 21.40 3.00
N ILE A 211 1.79 21.02 1.92
CA ILE A 211 3.15 20.45 1.99
C ILE A 211 4.14 21.37 2.70
N SER A 212 4.03 22.67 2.47
CA SER A 212 4.80 23.71 3.16
C SER A 212 4.58 23.68 4.67
N THR A 213 3.35 23.48 5.13
CA THR A 213 3.02 23.38 6.56
C THR A 213 3.55 22.09 7.17
N ALA A 214 3.44 20.96 6.47
CA ALA A 214 3.99 19.69 6.93
C ALA A 214 5.51 19.80 7.14
N GLN A 215 6.23 20.30 6.14
CA GLN A 215 7.69 20.38 6.17
C GLN A 215 8.22 21.49 7.08
N GLN A 216 7.51 22.61 7.25
CA GLN A 216 8.01 23.71 8.08
C GLN A 216 7.64 23.58 9.56
N ARG A 217 6.49 22.97 9.90
CA ARG A 217 5.96 23.00 11.26
C ARG A 217 5.85 21.64 11.94
N LEU A 218 5.58 20.58 11.19
CA LEU A 218 5.33 19.26 11.78
C LEU A 218 6.58 18.39 11.73
N PHE A 219 7.16 18.23 10.55
CA PHE A 219 8.27 17.31 10.32
C PHE A 219 9.33 17.99 9.45
N PRO A 220 10.17 18.86 10.04
CA PRO A 220 11.28 19.46 9.32
C PRO A 220 12.26 18.37 8.87
N ALA A 221 12.20 18.04 7.59
CA ALA A 221 13.18 17.22 6.90
C ALA A 221 13.75 18.02 5.74
N ARG A 222 15.05 18.27 5.81
CA ARG A 222 15.81 18.88 4.74
C ARG A 222 16.87 17.91 4.26
N ARG A 223 17.09 17.93 2.95
CA ARG A 223 18.24 17.30 2.31
C ARG A 223 19.52 18.05 2.73
N ALA A 224 20.70 17.46 2.49
CA ALA A 224 21.96 18.02 2.98
C ALA A 224 22.31 19.40 2.39
N ASP A 225 21.73 19.72 1.23
CA ASP A 225 21.78 21.01 0.51
C ASP A 225 20.77 22.05 1.05
N GLY A 226 19.87 21.66 1.96
CA GLY A 226 18.85 22.53 2.54
C GLY A 226 17.48 22.47 1.84
N GLU A 227 17.36 21.71 0.76
CA GLU A 227 16.10 21.56 0.02
C GLU A 227 15.07 20.73 0.77
N LEU A 228 13.79 20.99 0.47
CA LEU A 228 12.66 20.35 1.12
C LEU A 228 12.42 18.99 0.49
N ARG A 229 12.59 17.93 1.29
CA ARG A 229 12.47 16.55 0.82
C ARG A 229 11.01 16.15 0.63
N VAL A 230 10.75 15.39 -0.44
CA VAL A 230 9.49 14.67 -0.66
C VAL A 230 9.78 13.16 -0.70
N ASP A 231 8.78 12.35 -0.36
CA ASP A 231 8.94 10.89 -0.33
C ASP A 231 8.58 10.25 -1.67
N VAL A 232 7.53 10.76 -2.31
CA VAL A 232 7.02 10.31 -3.62
C VAL A 232 6.50 11.51 -4.40
N ILE A 233 6.64 11.50 -5.72
CA ILE A 233 5.93 12.43 -6.60
C ILE A 233 4.96 11.62 -7.46
N TYR A 234 3.68 11.95 -7.41
CA TYR A 234 2.67 11.39 -8.30
C TYR A 234 2.51 12.32 -9.51
N ALA A 235 2.52 11.76 -10.71
CA ALA A 235 2.37 12.51 -11.95
C ALA A 235 1.27 11.87 -12.80
N GLN A 236 0.21 12.62 -13.10
CA GLN A 236 -0.87 12.16 -13.96
C GLN A 236 -0.54 12.51 -15.41
N VAL A 237 -0.56 11.52 -16.30
CA VAL A 237 -0.32 11.68 -17.73
C VAL A 237 -1.62 12.09 -18.42
N ILE A 238 -1.53 12.92 -19.47
CA ILE A 238 -2.70 13.37 -20.25
C ILE A 238 -3.46 12.20 -20.89
N SER A 239 -2.75 11.16 -21.32
CA SER A 239 -3.33 9.95 -21.92
C SER A 239 -2.36 8.77 -21.83
N GLU A 240 -2.90 7.55 -21.82
CA GLU A 240 -2.12 6.30 -21.73
C GLU A 240 -1.10 6.17 -22.87
N ASP A 241 -1.50 6.53 -24.10
CA ASP A 241 -0.63 6.53 -25.29
C ASP A 241 0.59 7.47 -25.20
N ARG A 242 0.61 8.38 -24.22
CA ARG A 242 1.69 9.35 -24.00
C ARG A 242 2.55 9.01 -22.78
N GLN A 243 2.29 7.89 -22.11
CA GLN A 243 3.00 7.49 -20.91
C GLN A 243 4.51 7.35 -21.15
N ASP A 244 4.92 6.63 -22.19
CA ASP A 244 6.34 6.47 -22.55
C ASP A 244 7.02 7.82 -22.83
N ALA A 245 6.32 8.72 -23.51
CA ALA A 245 6.82 10.06 -23.81
C ALA A 245 6.97 10.92 -22.53
N ALA A 246 6.00 10.82 -21.62
CA ALA A 246 6.05 11.48 -20.32
C ALA A 246 7.22 10.96 -19.49
N ILE A 247 7.43 9.64 -19.41
CA ILE A 247 8.57 9.04 -18.69
C ILE A 247 9.89 9.61 -19.20
N ILE A 248 10.12 9.62 -20.53
CA ILE A 248 11.35 10.15 -21.13
C ILE A 248 11.55 11.65 -20.80
N GLN A 249 10.47 12.44 -20.82
CA GLN A 249 10.54 13.86 -20.47
C GLN A 249 10.85 14.08 -18.99
N MET A 250 10.20 13.32 -18.11
CA MET A 250 10.42 13.38 -16.67
C MET A 250 11.85 12.97 -16.33
N GLU A 251 12.36 11.89 -16.93
CA GLU A 251 13.75 11.45 -16.78
C GLU A 251 14.73 12.55 -17.20
N ALA A 252 14.52 13.18 -18.35
CA ALA A 252 15.38 14.26 -18.82
C ALA A 252 15.41 15.45 -17.84
N VAL A 253 14.24 15.84 -17.32
CA VAL A 253 14.10 16.93 -16.36
C VAL A 253 14.78 16.61 -15.04
N LEU A 254 14.56 15.41 -14.49
CA LEU A 254 15.14 14.98 -13.22
C LEU A 254 16.66 14.78 -13.32
N ARG A 255 17.16 14.18 -14.41
CA ARG A 255 18.60 14.08 -14.65
C ARG A 255 19.27 15.45 -14.75
N GLU A 256 18.61 16.42 -15.37
CA GLU A 256 19.08 17.81 -15.40
C GLU A 256 19.11 18.43 -14.00
N GLN A 257 18.02 18.33 -13.22
CA GLN A 257 17.95 18.86 -11.85
C GLN A 257 19.02 18.26 -10.94
N HIS A 258 19.21 16.94 -11.04
CA HIS A 258 20.13 16.19 -10.21
C HIS A 258 21.58 16.19 -10.76
N ASN A 259 21.84 16.87 -11.89
CA ASN A 259 23.14 16.92 -12.56
C ASN A 259 23.72 15.52 -12.90
N ILE A 260 22.85 14.57 -13.27
CA ILE A 260 23.23 13.19 -13.60
C ILE A 260 23.77 13.16 -15.03
N THR A 261 25.04 12.78 -15.19
CA THR A 261 25.63 12.71 -16.53
C THR A 261 25.21 11.43 -17.25
N PHE A 262 25.39 11.36 -18.57
CA PHE A 262 24.96 10.23 -19.41
C PHE A 262 25.47 8.85 -18.94
N ARG A 263 26.58 8.80 -18.18
CA ARG A 263 27.18 7.54 -17.72
C ARG A 263 26.81 7.16 -16.30
N ASP A 264 26.18 8.08 -15.57
CA ASP A 264 25.79 7.86 -14.19
C ASP A 264 24.43 7.16 -14.16
N GLU A 265 24.26 6.30 -13.16
CA GLU A 265 22.98 5.66 -12.84
C GLU A 265 22.01 6.71 -12.31
N ASP A 266 20.72 6.53 -12.60
CA ASP A 266 19.69 7.42 -12.11
C ASP A 266 19.50 7.20 -10.60
N ASP A 267 19.32 8.30 -9.88
CA ASP A 267 19.11 8.29 -8.44
C ASP A 267 17.63 8.46 -8.06
N PHE A 268 16.76 8.16 -9.02
CA PHE A 268 15.31 8.15 -8.94
C PHE A 268 14.78 7.02 -9.83
N THR A 269 13.55 6.58 -9.55
CA THR A 269 12.85 5.58 -10.36
C THR A 269 11.46 6.09 -10.70
N ILE A 270 11.09 6.02 -11.98
CA ILE A 270 9.73 6.31 -12.44
C ILE A 270 9.05 4.99 -12.74
N LEU A 271 7.94 4.72 -12.05
CA LEU A 271 7.15 3.51 -12.24
C LEU A 271 5.74 3.87 -12.67
N SER A 272 5.23 3.13 -13.64
CA SER A 272 3.80 3.11 -13.94
C SER A 272 3.03 2.30 -12.89
N GLN A 273 1.74 2.57 -12.79
CA GLN A 273 0.85 1.75 -11.98
C GLN A 273 0.88 0.26 -12.37
N SER A 274 0.93 -0.05 -13.67
CA SER A 274 1.00 -1.43 -14.17
C SER A 274 2.29 -2.15 -13.78
N GLU A 275 3.43 -1.45 -13.80
CA GLU A 275 4.71 -2.03 -13.38
C GLU A 275 4.72 -2.29 -11.88
N LEU A 276 4.18 -1.36 -11.08
CA LEU A 276 4.07 -1.51 -9.64
C LEU A 276 3.17 -2.71 -9.28
N LEU A 277 2.00 -2.81 -9.90
CA LEU A 277 1.09 -3.96 -9.73
C LEU A 277 1.73 -5.27 -10.20
N GLY A 278 2.46 -5.24 -11.33
CA GLY A 278 3.20 -6.41 -11.83
C GLY A 278 4.27 -6.89 -10.87
N ALA A 279 5.04 -5.97 -10.27
CA ALA A 279 6.06 -6.28 -9.27
C ALA A 279 5.45 -6.87 -8.00
N PHE A 280 4.37 -6.28 -7.48
CA PHE A 280 3.63 -6.82 -6.33
C PHE A 280 3.05 -8.21 -6.61
N GLY A 281 2.48 -8.42 -7.80
CA GLY A 281 1.98 -9.72 -8.24
C GLY A 281 3.09 -10.77 -8.33
N GLN A 282 4.28 -10.39 -8.83
CA GLN A 282 5.45 -11.27 -8.87
C GLN A 282 5.91 -11.67 -7.47
N ILE A 283 6.05 -10.72 -6.55
CA ILE A 283 6.43 -10.99 -5.15
C ILE A 283 5.41 -11.91 -4.48
N THR A 284 4.12 -11.60 -4.62
CA THR A 284 3.03 -12.39 -4.01
C THR A 284 2.95 -13.80 -4.61
N SER A 285 3.19 -13.94 -5.91
CA SER A 285 3.26 -15.23 -6.59
C SER A 285 4.42 -16.09 -6.06
N VAL A 286 5.61 -15.51 -5.92
CA VAL A 286 6.79 -16.22 -5.36
C VAL A 286 6.51 -16.67 -3.92
N LEU A 287 5.94 -15.79 -3.08
CA LEU A 287 5.55 -16.15 -1.72
C LEU A 287 4.50 -17.26 -1.72
N THR A 288 3.48 -17.18 -2.57
CA THR A 288 2.42 -18.19 -2.69
C THR A 288 2.99 -19.55 -3.10
N ILE A 289 3.92 -19.58 -4.05
CA ILE A 289 4.63 -20.80 -4.46
C ILE A 289 5.45 -21.35 -3.29
N PHE A 290 6.24 -20.51 -2.62
CA PHE A 290 7.10 -20.92 -1.52
C PHE A 290 6.28 -21.51 -0.36
N LEU A 291 5.23 -20.82 0.05
CA LEU A 291 4.32 -21.31 1.09
C LEU A 291 3.57 -22.57 0.61
N GLY A 292 3.19 -22.65 -0.66
CA GLY A 292 2.61 -23.85 -1.28
C GLY A 292 3.54 -25.06 -1.23
N VAL A 293 4.85 -24.87 -1.43
CA VAL A 293 5.86 -25.93 -1.28
C VAL A 293 5.95 -26.40 0.17
N ILE A 294 6.01 -25.49 1.14
CA ILE A 294 6.04 -25.83 2.57
C ILE A 294 4.77 -26.61 2.97
N ALA A 295 3.61 -26.14 2.49
CA ALA A 295 2.33 -26.78 2.73
C ALA A 295 2.27 -28.17 2.08
N GLY A 296 2.80 -28.32 0.85
CA GLY A 296 2.93 -29.60 0.16
C GLY A 296 3.84 -30.60 0.87
N ILE A 297 4.99 -30.15 1.38
CA ILE A 297 5.89 -30.98 2.21
C ILE A 297 5.18 -31.42 3.49
N SER A 298 4.45 -30.51 4.14
CA SER A 298 3.70 -30.80 5.37
C SER A 298 2.61 -31.85 5.12
N LEU A 299 1.90 -31.76 3.99
CA LEU A 299 0.91 -32.75 3.56
C LEU A 299 1.57 -34.11 3.29
N LEU A 300 2.75 -34.12 2.65
CA LEU A 300 3.51 -35.33 2.36
C LEU A 300 3.96 -36.03 3.65
N VAL A 301 4.51 -35.28 4.61
CA VAL A 301 4.90 -35.82 5.93
C VAL A 301 3.68 -36.36 6.68
N GLY A 302 2.55 -35.65 6.64
CA GLY A 302 1.27 -36.14 7.17
C GLY A 302 0.83 -37.45 6.49
N GLY A 303 0.97 -37.54 5.17
CA GLY A 303 0.70 -38.74 4.36
C GLY A 303 1.55 -39.94 4.77
N ILE A 304 2.86 -39.73 4.98
CA ILE A 304 3.78 -40.77 5.49
C ILE A 304 3.34 -41.23 6.89
N GLY A 305 2.93 -40.30 7.75
CA GLY A 305 2.38 -40.62 9.07
C GLY A 305 1.16 -41.55 9.00
N ILE A 306 0.23 -41.27 8.09
CA ILE A 306 -0.95 -42.11 7.85
C ILE A 306 -0.55 -43.50 7.36
N MET A 307 0.37 -43.57 6.40
CA MET A 307 0.88 -44.83 5.85
C MET A 307 1.52 -45.69 6.94
N ASN A 308 2.32 -45.11 7.84
CA ASN A 308 2.94 -45.84 8.95
C ASN A 308 1.89 -46.38 9.93
N ILE A 309 0.89 -45.57 10.28
CA ILE A 309 -0.22 -46.00 11.15
C ILE A 309 -0.99 -47.16 10.49
N MET A 310 -1.20 -47.09 9.17
CA MET A 310 -1.87 -48.15 8.42
C MET A 310 -1.03 -49.43 8.34
N LEU A 311 0.28 -49.34 8.10
CA LEU A 311 1.19 -50.48 8.11
C LEU A 311 1.15 -51.21 9.44
N VAL A 312 1.30 -50.49 10.56
CA VAL A 312 1.19 -51.05 11.91
C VAL A 312 -0.18 -51.71 12.11
N SER A 313 -1.26 -51.04 11.67
CA SER A 313 -2.61 -51.59 11.79
C SER A 313 -2.86 -52.84 10.96
N VAL A 314 -2.14 -53.06 9.86
CA VAL A 314 -2.24 -54.27 9.04
C VAL A 314 -1.36 -55.38 9.63
N THR A 315 -0.19 -55.04 10.17
CA THR A 315 0.68 -56.03 10.84
C THR A 315 0.16 -56.51 12.18
N GLU A 316 -0.68 -55.72 12.87
CA GLU A 316 -1.34 -56.09 14.14
C GLU A 316 -2.54 -57.03 13.95
N ARG A 317 -2.98 -57.30 12.71
CA ARG A 317 -4.15 -58.11 12.36
C ARG A 317 -3.74 -59.39 11.65
#